data_AF-A0A924ZE28-F1
#
_entry.id   AF-A0A924ZE28-F1
#
_cell.length_a   1.000
_cell.length_b   1.000
_cell.length_c   1.000
_cell.angle_alpha   90.00
_cell.angle_beta   90.00
_cell.angle_gamma   90.00
#
_symmetry.space_group_name_H-M   'P 1'
#
loop_
_entity.id
_entity.type
_entity.pdbx_description
1 polymer ?
#
loop_
_entity_poly.entity_id
_entity_poly.type
_entity_poly.pdbx_seq_one_letter_code
_entity_poly.pdbx_strand_id
1 'polypeptide(L)' 'MEKDDARKLSPAGQHERRRQVIRAHKRGRTRTQIAEEVGLSYTAVSKTIARYEELG' A
#
# COMPACT_ATOMS: atom_id res chain seq x y z
N MET A 1 -3.62 13.96 -10.08
CA MET A 1 -3.77 12.49 -9.97
C MET A 1 -4.65 12.22 -8.76
N GLU A 2 -5.88 11.78 -9.00
CA GLU A 2 -6.76 11.36 -7.91
C GLU A 2 -6.16 10.08 -7.31
N LYS A 3 -5.78 10.12 -6.03
CA LYS A 3 -5.22 8.96 -5.34
C LYS A 3 -6.38 8.25 -4.67
N ASP A 4 -6.61 7.00 -5.04
CA ASP A 4 -7.71 6.22 -4.50
C ASP A 4 -7.54 6.03 -2.98
N ASP A 5 -8.57 6.40 -2.22
CA ASP A 5 -8.64 6.02 -0.82
C ASP A 5 -9.02 4.54 -0.74
N ALA A 6 -8.01 3.69 -0.67
CA ALA A 6 -8.17 2.24 -0.60
C ALA A 6 -9.15 1.78 0.50
N ARG A 7 -9.39 2.59 1.55
CA ARG A 7 -10.35 2.26 2.61
C ARG A 7 -11.81 2.19 2.13
N LYS A 8 -12.13 2.81 0.98
CA LYS A 8 -13.46 2.77 0.36
C LYS A 8 -13.67 1.53 -0.51
N LEU A 9 -12.63 0.74 -0.77
CA LEU A 9 -12.73 -0.51 -1.53
C LEU A 9 -13.42 -1.59 -0.71
N SER A 10 -13.96 -2.61 -1.41
CA SER A 10 -14.44 -3.84 -0.79
C SER A 10 -13.33 -4.48 0.08
N PRO A 11 -13.67 -5.28 1.11
CA PRO A 11 -12.67 -5.94 1.95
C PRO A 11 -11.64 -6.75 1.15
N ALA A 12 -12.08 -7.39 0.07
CA ALA A 12 -11.21 -8.12 -0.86
C ALA A 12 -10.25 -7.18 -1.61
N GLY A 13 -10.76 -6.06 -2.13
CA GLY A 13 -9.94 -5.04 -2.80
C GLY A 13 -8.91 -4.40 -1.86
N GLN A 14 -9.29 -4.13 -0.61
CA GLN A 14 -8.37 -3.65 0.42
C GLN A 14 -7.24 -4.64 0.70
N HIS A 15 -7.59 -5.93 0.83
CA HIS A 15 -6.61 -6.98 1.07
C HIS A 15 -5.65 -7.13 -0.13
N GLU A 16 -6.16 -7.08 -1.36
CA GLU A 16 -5.34 -7.12 -2.56
C GLU A 16 -4.38 -5.93 -2.67
N ARG A 17 -4.84 -4.70 -2.42
CA ARG A 17 -3.98 -3.51 -2.39
C ARG A 17 -2.89 -3.62 -1.33
N ARG A 18 -3.20 -4.09 -0.13
CA ARG A 18 -2.19 -4.35 0.92
C ARG A 18 -1.14 -5.37 0.46
N ARG A 19 -1.55 -6.45 -0.22
CA ARG A 19 -0.62 -7.43 -0.80
C ARG A 19 0.30 -6.81 -1.85
N GLN A 20 -0.23 -5.93 -2.70
CA GLN A 20 0.59 -5.22 -3.70
C GLN A 20 1.64 -4.33 -3.04
N VAL A 21 1.24 -3.54 -2.03
CA VAL A 21 2.18 -2.71 -1.24
C VAL A 21 3.28 -3.54 -0.59
N ILE A 22 2.91 -4.62 0.11
CA ILE A 22 3.88 -5.49 0.81
C ILE A 22 4.83 -6.15 -0.20
N ARG A 23 4.32 -6.61 -1.35
CA ARG A 23 5.15 -7.22 -2.40
C ARG A 23 6.16 -6.24 -2.97
N ALA A 24 5.75 -4.99 -3.22
CA ALA A 24 6.63 -3.96 -3.74
C ALA A 24 7.68 -3.52 -2.69
N HIS A 25 7.28 -3.43 -1.42
CA HIS A 25 8.19 -3.18 -0.30
C HIS A 25 9.26 -4.28 -0.16
N LYS A 26 8.87 -5.56 -0.24
CA LYS A 26 9.80 -6.70 -0.24
C LYS A 26 10.78 -6.70 -1.41
N ARG A 27 10.43 -6.04 -2.52
CA ARG A 27 11.31 -5.85 -3.70
C ARG A 27 12.26 -4.66 -3.55
N GLY A 28 12.26 -3.96 -2.40
CA GLY A 28 13.12 -2.81 -2.14
C GLY A 28 12.65 -1.51 -2.81
N ARG A 29 11.39 -1.44 -3.28
CA ARG A 29 10.84 -0.19 -3.85
C ARG A 29 10.65 0.85 -2.75
N THR A 30 10.90 2.12 -3.08
CA THR A 30 10.66 3.23 -2.15
C THR A 30 9.17 3.46 -1.96
N ARG A 31 8.77 4.00 -0.80
CA ARG A 31 7.36 4.28 -0.47
C ARG A 31 6.68 5.17 -1.51
N THR A 32 7.41 6.11 -2.10
CA THR A 32 6.90 6.99 -3.17
C THR A 32 6.63 6.22 -4.46
N GLN A 33 7.57 5.39 -4.91
CA GLN A 33 7.37 4.52 -6.08
C GLN A 33 6.16 3.58 -5.89
N ILE A 34 6.03 2.99 -4.70
CA ILE A 34 4.90 2.11 -4.38
C ILE A 34 3.58 2.88 -4.43
N ALA A 35 3.55 4.13 -3.93
CA ALA A 35 2.36 4.96 -3.95
C ALA A 35 1.92 5.28 -5.39
N GLU A 36 2.87 5.56 -6.28
CA GLU A 36 2.61 5.79 -7.71
C GLU A 36 2.16 4.52 -8.44
N GLU A 37 2.87 3.40 -8.24
CA GLU A 37 2.56 2.11 -8.88
C GLU A 37 1.21 1.54 -8.44
N VAL A 38 0.88 1.63 -7.15
CA VAL A 38 -0.37 1.08 -6.59
C VAL A 38 -1.51 2.10 -6.63
N GLY A 39 -1.25 3.36 -6.98
CA GLY A 39 -2.28 4.41 -7.03
C GLY A 39 -2.80 4.82 -5.64
N LEU A 40 -1.96 4.73 -4.61
CA LEU A 40 -2.33 5.05 -3.22
C LEU A 40 -1.68 6.34 -2.75
N SER A 41 -2.22 6.91 -1.66
CA SER A 41 -1.51 7.97 -0.96
C SER A 41 -0.24 7.43 -0.29
N TYR A 42 0.79 8.28 -0.22
CA TYR A 42 2.03 7.96 0.49
C TYR A 42 1.76 7.54 1.94
N THR A 43 0.85 8.23 2.61
CA THR A 43 0.43 7.92 3.98
C THR A 43 -0.22 6.55 4.09
N ALA A 44 -1.05 6.14 3.13
CA ALA A 44 -1.65 4.81 3.12
C ALA A 44 -0.60 3.71 2.95
N VAL A 45 0.39 3.92 2.07
CA VAL A 45 1.54 3.01 1.90
C VAL A 45 2.36 2.94 3.19
N SER A 46 2.70 4.08 3.78
CA SER A 46 3.51 4.13 5.00
C SER A 46 2.85 3.40 6.18
N LYS A 47 1.54 3.60 6.39
CA LYS A 47 0.77 2.90 7.43
C LYS A 47 0.69 1.39 7.17
N THR A 48 0.55 0.99 5.91
CA THR A 48 0.49 -0.43 5.53
C THR A 48 1.82 -1.13 5.78
N ILE A 49 2.94 -0.48 5.44
CA ILE A 49 4.29 -1.02 5.69
C ILE A 49 4.57 -1.08 7.19
N ALA A 50 4.31 0.00 7.94
CA ALA A 50 4.51 0.01 9.39
C ALA A 50 3.75 -1.13 10.08
N ARG A 51 2.47 -1.32 9.74
CA ARG A 51 1.67 -2.43 10.28
C ARG A 51 2.19 -3.80 9.87
N TYR A 52 2.77 -3.93 8.68
CA TYR A 52 3.40 -5.17 8.24
C TYR A 52 4.70 -5.46 9.02
N GLU A 53 5.50 -4.43 9.30
CA GLU A 53 6.72 -4.52 10.11
C GLU A 53 6.41 -4.81 11.58
N GLU A 54 5.31 -4.29 12.14
CA GLU A 54 4.87 -4.56 13.52
C GLU A 54 4.32 -5.98 13.73
N LEU A 55 3.84 -6.63 12.66
CA LEU A 55 3.25 -7.98 12.69
C LEU A 55 4.23 -9.09 12.25
N GLY A 56 5.39 -8.71 11.71
CA GLY A 56 6.44 -9.63 11.26
C GLY A 56 7.45 -9.91 12.36
#